data_AF-A0A956DZB9-F1
#
_entry.id   AF-A0A956DZB9-F1
#
_cell.length_a   1.000
_cell.length_b   1.000
_cell.length_c   1.000
_cell.angle_alpha   90.00
_cell.angle_beta   90.00
_cell.angle_gamma   90.00
#
_symmetry.space_group_name_H-M   'P 1'
#
loop_
_entity.id
_entity.type
_entity.pdbx_description
1 polymer ?
#
loop_
_entity_poly.entity_id
_entity_poly.type
_entity_poly.pdbx_seq_one_letter_code
_entity_poly.pdbx_strand_id
1 'polypeptide(L)'
;MKPWTDLYVAHRAARTITNTKWATELRRRLVALADAGHCDRSVQGLFTYRKDKDHLQYWSIRGSGGTSASIALKNLPGLASAELTLMACVNRDEHLHEFTVMVEGRRADSSTWLLAAHLPDDREAAHNPTGDRQGLGACGHAALHCHVGPDFQTAPEVRVPLPPLGPVETLDWVITQVLPTAQFEPAPWPAVKAALQKAN
;
A
#
# COMPACT_ATOMS: atom_id res chain seq x y z
N MET A 1 19.60 -15.66 -9.27
CA MET A 1 18.79 -16.32 -8.22
C MET A 1 18.93 -15.62 -6.86
N LYS A 2 20.15 -15.38 -6.35
CA LYS A 2 20.38 -14.72 -5.04
C LYS A 2 19.65 -13.37 -4.80
N PRO A 3 19.62 -12.41 -5.76
CA PRO A 3 18.96 -11.12 -5.51
C PRO A 3 17.45 -11.21 -5.26
N TRP A 4 16.78 -12.19 -5.89
CA TRP A 4 15.34 -12.42 -5.71
C TRP A 4 15.03 -13.09 -4.37
N THR A 5 15.90 -14.02 -3.94
CA THR A 5 15.83 -14.64 -2.61
C THR A 5 16.05 -13.61 -1.50
N ASP A 6 17.01 -12.70 -1.66
CA ASP A 6 17.31 -11.66 -0.68
C ASP A 6 16.17 -10.63 -0.58
N LEU A 7 15.58 -10.23 -1.71
CA LEU A 7 14.39 -9.37 -1.74
C LEU A 7 13.20 -10.04 -1.04
N TYR A 8 13.00 -11.34 -1.25
CA TYR A 8 11.95 -12.11 -0.60
C TYR A 8 12.13 -12.16 0.93
N VAL A 9 13.34 -12.46 1.40
CA VAL A 9 13.65 -12.45 2.84
C VAL A 9 13.39 -11.07 3.44
N ALA A 10 13.76 -10.02 2.71
CA ALA A 10 13.51 -8.65 3.15
C ALA A 10 12.02 -8.30 3.19
N HIS A 11 11.21 -8.73 2.20
CA HIS A 11 9.76 -8.55 2.24
C HIS A 11 9.09 -9.34 3.36
N ARG A 12 9.54 -10.56 3.63
CA ARG A 12 9.05 -11.35 4.76
C ARG A 12 9.36 -10.66 6.09
N ALA A 13 10.55 -10.06 6.22
CA ALA A 13 10.90 -9.26 7.39
C ALA A 13 10.03 -8.00 7.50
N ALA A 14 9.70 -7.34 6.38
CA ALA A 14 8.82 -6.17 6.35
C ALA A 14 7.38 -6.46 6.79
N ARG A 15 6.94 -7.73 6.78
CA ARG A 15 5.66 -8.13 7.39
C ARG A 15 5.65 -8.01 8.91
N THR A 16 6.80 -8.06 9.57
CA THR A 16 6.89 -7.75 10.99
C THR A 16 6.92 -6.25 11.20
N ILE A 17 5.85 -5.67 11.75
CA ILE A 17 5.77 -4.24 11.98
C ILE A 17 6.65 -3.89 13.19
N THR A 18 7.79 -3.28 12.93
CA THR A 18 8.75 -2.89 13.97
C THR A 18 8.35 -1.60 14.70
N ASN A 19 7.53 -0.76 14.06
CA ASN A 19 7.01 0.48 14.64
C ASN A 19 5.60 0.24 15.20
N THR A 20 5.48 0.05 16.51
CA THR A 20 4.18 -0.15 17.19
C THR A 20 3.23 1.06 17.10
N LYS A 21 3.70 2.21 16.63
CA LYS A 21 2.89 3.41 16.38
C LYS A 21 2.44 3.56 14.93
N TRP A 22 2.68 2.58 14.06
CA TRP A 22 2.38 2.65 12.62
C TRP A 22 0.96 3.17 12.32
N ALA A 23 -0.06 2.71 13.03
CA ALA A 23 -1.43 3.14 12.81
C ALA A 23 -1.67 4.61 13.18
N THR A 24 -1.00 5.09 14.23
CA THR A 24 -1.00 6.52 14.61
C THR A 24 -0.28 7.35 13.56
N GLU A 25 0.84 6.83 13.04
CA GLU A 25 1.61 7.49 12.00
C GLU A 25 0.82 7.61 10.69
N LEU A 26 0.10 6.56 10.27
CA LEU A 26 -0.81 6.58 9.13
C LEU A 26 -1.93 7.61 9.31
N ARG A 27 -2.57 7.65 10.49
CA ARG A 27 -3.59 8.68 10.79
C ARG A 27 -3.02 10.09 10.64
N ARG A 28 -1.81 10.32 11.14
CA ARG A 28 -1.13 11.62 11.03
C ARG A 28 -0.83 11.98 9.57
N ARG A 29 -0.44 11.01 8.72
CA ARG A 29 -0.28 11.24 7.26
C ARG A 29 -1.60 11.60 6.58
N LEU A 30 -2.68 10.90 6.92
CA LEU A 30 -4.01 11.21 6.39
C LEU A 30 -4.51 12.60 6.81
N VAL A 31 -4.27 13.00 8.07
CA VAL A 31 -4.58 14.37 8.53
C VAL A 31 -3.72 15.40 7.81
N ALA A 32 -2.42 15.12 7.61
CA ALA A 32 -1.53 16.03 6.85
C ALA A 32 -2.00 16.22 5.40
N LEU A 33 -2.55 15.20 4.74
CA LEU A 33 -3.18 15.34 3.43
C LEU A 33 -4.37 16.29 3.45
N ALA A 34 -5.23 16.19 4.46
CA ALA A 34 -6.37 17.09 4.60
C ALA A 34 -5.93 18.53 4.92
N ASP A 35 -4.93 18.71 5.80
CA ASP A 35 -4.39 20.02 6.14
C ASP A 35 -3.70 20.70 4.95
N ALA A 36 -3.10 19.91 4.04
CA ALA A 36 -2.57 20.39 2.77
C ALA A 36 -3.67 20.66 1.70
N GLY A 37 -4.94 20.39 2.01
CA GLY A 37 -6.05 20.61 1.09
C GLY A 37 -6.20 19.55 -0.01
N HIS A 38 -5.59 18.36 0.16
CA HIS A 38 -5.66 17.25 -0.79
C HIS A 38 -6.82 16.28 -0.50
N CYS A 39 -7.49 16.40 0.63
CA CYS A 39 -8.74 15.69 0.90
C CYS A 39 -9.57 16.44 1.94
N ASP A 40 -10.76 15.93 2.25
CA ASP A 40 -11.63 16.51 3.26
C ASP A 40 -11.17 16.18 4.70
N ARG A 41 -11.35 17.13 5.63
CA ARG A 41 -10.98 16.94 7.05
C ARG A 41 -11.77 15.84 7.76
N SER A 42 -12.89 15.41 7.19
CA SER A 42 -13.63 14.23 7.65
C SER A 42 -12.78 12.97 7.73
N VAL A 43 -11.63 12.90 7.06
CA VAL A 43 -10.66 11.79 7.19
C VAL A 43 -10.18 11.56 8.63
N GLN A 44 -10.19 12.60 9.48
CA GLN A 44 -9.72 12.51 10.85
C GLN A 44 -10.52 11.46 11.64
N GLY A 45 -9.84 10.40 12.06
CA GLY A 45 -10.45 9.30 12.82
C GLY A 45 -11.11 8.21 11.97
N LEU A 46 -11.16 8.33 10.65
CA LEU A 46 -11.75 7.29 9.78
C LEU A 46 -10.87 6.05 9.65
N PHE A 47 -9.55 6.20 9.79
CA PHE A 47 -8.65 5.05 9.81
C PHE A 47 -8.69 4.35 11.18
N THR A 48 -9.47 3.26 11.23
CA THR A 48 -9.75 2.50 12.45
C THR A 48 -9.84 1.02 12.13
N TYR A 49 -9.96 0.18 13.17
CA TYR A 49 -9.94 -1.26 13.00
C TYR A 49 -11.17 -1.97 13.57
N ARG A 50 -11.44 -3.16 13.05
CA ARG A 50 -12.34 -4.15 13.65
C ARG A 50 -11.51 -5.35 14.05
N LYS A 51 -11.87 -5.97 15.16
CA LYS A 51 -11.32 -7.26 15.54
C LYS A 51 -12.21 -8.35 14.95
N ASP A 52 -11.58 -9.38 14.43
CA ASP A 52 -12.26 -10.64 14.14
C ASP A 52 -12.08 -11.63 15.30
N LYS A 53 -12.82 -12.74 15.26
CA LYS A 53 -12.81 -13.82 16.27
C LYS A 53 -11.41 -14.39 16.47
N ASP A 54 -10.61 -14.45 15.40
CA ASP A 54 -9.24 -14.98 15.41
C ASP A 54 -8.19 -13.95 15.84
N HIS A 55 -8.61 -12.89 16.53
CA HIS A 55 -7.73 -11.83 17.04
C HIS A 55 -6.99 -11.01 15.98
N LEU A 56 -7.40 -11.14 14.72
CA LEU A 56 -6.98 -10.28 13.62
C LEU A 56 -7.60 -8.90 13.76
N GLN A 57 -6.81 -7.89 13.41
CA GLN A 57 -7.20 -6.49 13.36
C GLN A 57 -7.23 -6.04 11.90
N TYR A 58 -8.44 -5.76 11.42
CA TYR A 58 -8.66 -5.23 10.07
C TYR A 58 -8.79 -3.72 10.15
N TRP A 59 -7.70 -3.04 9.85
CA TRP A 59 -7.60 -1.60 9.75
C TRP A 59 -8.03 -1.15 8.35
N SER A 60 -8.90 -0.15 8.29
CA SER A 60 -9.29 0.48 7.05
C SER A 60 -9.77 1.91 7.29
N ILE A 61 -9.78 2.72 6.23
CA ILE A 61 -10.61 3.93 6.22
C ILE A 61 -12.07 3.47 6.25
N ARG A 62 -12.87 4.03 7.14
CA ARG A 62 -14.29 3.70 7.27
C ARG A 62 -15.20 4.86 6.98
N GLY A 63 -16.27 4.57 6.26
CA GLY A 63 -17.34 5.51 5.99
C GLY A 63 -18.47 5.42 7.02
N SER A 64 -19.51 6.21 6.77
CA SER A 64 -20.79 6.14 7.47
C SER A 64 -21.32 4.70 7.48
N GLY A 65 -21.63 4.16 8.66
CA GLY A 65 -22.12 2.76 8.80
C GLY A 65 -21.02 1.71 9.00
N GLY A 66 -19.75 2.10 9.11
CA GLY A 66 -18.66 1.21 9.54
C GLY A 66 -18.12 0.26 8.47
N THR A 67 -18.52 0.44 7.21
CA THR A 67 -17.95 -0.24 6.05
C THR A 67 -16.63 0.40 5.63
N SER A 68 -15.74 -0.38 5.00
CA SER A 68 -14.55 0.18 4.36
C SER A 68 -14.98 1.21 3.30
N ALA A 69 -14.30 2.35 3.30
CA ALA A 69 -14.55 3.44 2.39
C ALA A 69 -13.24 3.95 1.79
N SER A 70 -13.35 4.70 0.71
CA SER A 70 -12.28 5.47 0.12
C SER A 70 -12.40 6.95 0.50
N ILE A 71 -11.31 7.71 0.35
CA ILE A 71 -11.31 9.17 0.56
C ILE A 71 -11.14 9.84 -0.79
N ALA A 72 -12.08 10.71 -1.16
CA ALA A 72 -11.92 11.56 -2.32
C ALA A 72 -10.70 12.48 -2.16
N LEU A 73 -9.74 12.32 -3.07
CA LEU A 73 -8.58 13.19 -3.20
C LEU A 73 -8.91 14.38 -4.12
N LYS A 74 -8.27 15.51 -3.85
CA LYS A 74 -8.47 16.79 -4.54
C LYS A 74 -7.12 17.37 -4.97
N ASN A 75 -7.17 18.22 -5.99
CA ASN A 75 -6.00 18.97 -6.47
C ASN A 75 -4.84 18.07 -6.93
N LEU A 76 -5.16 16.94 -7.58
CA LEU A 76 -4.18 16.03 -8.18
C LEU A 76 -3.98 16.38 -9.67
N PRO A 77 -2.79 16.79 -10.12
CA PRO A 77 -2.53 17.04 -11.53
C PRO A 77 -2.75 15.79 -12.37
N GLY A 78 -3.39 15.97 -13.53
CA GLY A 78 -3.63 14.87 -14.46
C GLY A 78 -4.80 13.94 -14.07
N LEU A 79 -5.40 14.10 -12.88
CA LEU A 79 -6.58 13.37 -12.45
C LEU A 79 -7.74 14.35 -12.20
N ALA A 80 -8.85 14.15 -12.92
CA ALA A 80 -10.10 14.88 -12.74
C ALA A 80 -10.83 14.47 -11.44
N SER A 81 -10.65 13.22 -11.03
CA SER A 81 -11.12 12.69 -9.74
C SER A 81 -10.20 11.56 -9.30
N ALA A 82 -10.06 11.38 -8.00
CA ALA A 82 -9.36 10.23 -7.44
C ALA A 82 -9.83 9.92 -6.03
N GLU A 83 -9.62 8.67 -5.62
CA GLU A 83 -10.00 8.14 -4.33
C GLU A 83 -8.86 7.32 -3.74
N LEU A 84 -8.54 7.55 -2.46
CA LEU A 84 -7.54 6.81 -1.70
C LEU A 84 -8.22 5.71 -0.87
N THR A 85 -7.77 4.47 -1.05
CA THR A 85 -8.10 3.32 -0.23
C THR A 85 -6.87 2.87 0.56
N LEU A 86 -7.06 2.56 1.83
CA LEU A 86 -6.02 2.09 2.74
C LEU A 86 -6.56 0.96 3.60
N MET A 87 -5.90 -0.21 3.57
CA MET A 87 -6.28 -1.40 4.31
C MET A 87 -5.06 -2.11 4.89
N ALA A 88 -5.18 -2.64 6.10
CA ALA A 88 -4.16 -3.50 6.72
C ALA A 88 -4.83 -4.60 7.55
N CYS A 89 -4.33 -5.83 7.44
CA CYS A 89 -4.69 -6.95 8.30
C CYS A 89 -3.49 -7.31 9.16
N VAL A 90 -3.62 -7.16 10.48
CA VAL A 90 -2.52 -7.35 11.44
C VAL A 90 -2.96 -8.28 12.56
N ASN A 91 -2.09 -9.16 13.03
CA ASN A 91 -2.36 -9.99 14.21
C ASN A 91 -1.81 -9.36 15.51
N ARG A 92 -1.89 -10.07 16.64
CA ARG A 92 -1.41 -9.57 17.94
C ARG A 92 0.10 -9.44 18.06
N ASP A 93 0.84 -10.13 17.22
CA ASP A 93 2.31 -10.12 17.19
C ASP A 93 2.84 -9.03 16.24
N GLU A 94 1.96 -8.11 15.82
CA GLU A 94 2.27 -7.05 14.86
C GLU A 94 2.77 -7.61 13.51
N HIS A 95 2.31 -8.82 13.14
CA HIS A 95 2.54 -9.38 11.80
C HIS A 95 1.45 -8.88 10.84
N LEU A 96 1.89 -8.28 9.74
CA LEU A 96 1.09 -7.76 8.64
C LEU A 96 0.80 -8.87 7.64
N HIS A 97 -0.41 -9.43 7.76
CA HIS A 97 -0.92 -10.48 6.88
C HIS A 97 -1.27 -9.94 5.49
N GLU A 98 -1.85 -8.75 5.42
CA GLU A 98 -2.29 -8.13 4.18
C GLU A 98 -2.16 -6.61 4.30
N PHE A 99 -1.79 -5.95 3.22
CA PHE A 99 -1.72 -4.49 3.17
C PHE A 99 -2.02 -3.96 1.78
N THR A 100 -2.81 -2.89 1.70
CA THR A 100 -3.10 -2.20 0.45
C THR A 100 -3.13 -0.70 0.68
N VAL A 101 -2.38 0.03 -0.15
CA VAL A 101 -2.59 1.46 -0.38
C VAL A 101 -2.90 1.62 -1.86
N MET A 102 -4.03 2.23 -2.18
CA MET A 102 -4.49 2.33 -3.55
C MET A 102 -5.07 3.71 -3.84
N VAL A 103 -4.72 4.26 -4.99
CA VAL A 103 -5.35 5.44 -5.57
C VAL A 103 -5.99 5.03 -6.88
N GLU A 104 -7.32 5.16 -6.96
CA GLU A 104 -8.10 4.97 -8.18
C GLU A 104 -8.65 6.30 -8.63
N GLY A 105 -8.72 6.55 -9.93
CA GLY A 105 -9.21 7.83 -10.42
C GLY A 105 -9.54 7.85 -11.90
N ARG A 106 -9.89 9.04 -12.37
CA ARG A 106 -10.15 9.34 -13.78
C ARG A 106 -9.32 10.52 -14.23
N ARG A 107 -8.77 10.43 -15.43
CA ARG A 107 -8.07 11.53 -16.11
C ARG A 107 -9.08 12.50 -16.74
N ALA A 108 -8.58 13.63 -17.25
CA ALA A 108 -9.41 14.65 -17.92
C ALA A 108 -10.13 14.13 -19.18
N ASP A 109 -9.56 13.13 -19.86
CA ASP A 109 -10.16 12.43 -20.99
C ASP A 109 -11.14 11.33 -20.57
N SER A 110 -11.51 11.26 -19.29
CA SER A 110 -12.36 10.23 -18.67
C SER A 110 -11.78 8.82 -18.59
N SER A 111 -10.57 8.59 -19.09
CA SER A 111 -9.88 7.30 -18.94
C SER A 111 -9.61 7.00 -17.46
N THR A 112 -9.72 5.73 -17.09
CA THR A 112 -9.44 5.28 -15.72
C THR A 112 -7.94 5.19 -15.48
N TRP A 113 -7.56 5.35 -14.22
CA TRP A 113 -6.18 5.24 -13.79
C TRP A 113 -6.13 4.70 -12.36
N LEU A 114 -5.18 3.81 -12.11
CA LEU A 114 -4.98 3.08 -10.87
C LEU A 114 -3.50 3.03 -10.53
N LEU A 115 -3.19 3.27 -9.26
CA LEU A 115 -1.94 2.92 -8.62
C LEU A 115 -2.25 2.18 -7.31
N ALA A 116 -1.80 0.94 -7.18
CA ALA A 116 -2.01 0.17 -5.96
C ALA A 116 -0.69 -0.47 -5.50
N ALA A 117 -0.21 -0.13 -4.31
CA ALA A 117 0.83 -0.90 -3.62
C ALA A 117 0.16 -1.97 -2.75
N HIS A 118 0.50 -3.23 -3.03
CA HIS A 118 -0.21 -4.39 -2.49
C HIS A 118 0.75 -5.39 -1.88
N LEU A 119 0.39 -5.83 -0.68
CA LEU A 119 0.94 -6.97 0.03
C LEU A 119 -0.22 -7.96 0.19
N PRO A 120 -0.23 -9.06 -0.58
CA PRO A 120 -1.32 -10.01 -0.58
C PRO A 120 -1.37 -10.76 0.75
N ASP A 121 -2.56 -11.26 1.07
CA ASP A 121 -2.81 -12.07 2.25
C ASP A 121 -1.90 -13.32 2.26
N ASP A 122 -1.13 -13.48 3.33
CA ASP A 122 -0.24 -14.64 3.50
C ASP A 122 -0.81 -15.75 4.41
N ARG A 123 -2.07 -15.61 4.83
CA ARG A 123 -2.77 -16.63 5.61
C ARG A 123 -3.09 -17.86 4.75
N GLU A 124 -3.04 -19.04 5.35
CA GLU A 124 -3.45 -20.28 4.70
C GLU A 124 -4.97 -20.25 4.47
N ALA A 125 -5.39 -20.31 3.20
CA ALA A 125 -6.79 -20.39 2.82
C ALA A 125 -7.11 -21.76 2.20
N ALA A 126 -8.36 -22.22 2.34
CA ALA A 126 -8.80 -23.53 1.84
C ALA A 126 -8.62 -23.72 0.31
N HIS A 127 -8.47 -22.64 -0.44
CA HIS A 127 -8.21 -22.63 -1.89
C HIS A 127 -6.73 -22.45 -2.26
N ASN A 128 -5.83 -22.32 -1.27
CA ASN A 128 -4.37 -22.29 -1.45
C ASN A 128 -3.67 -23.16 -0.40
N PRO A 129 -3.90 -24.50 -0.42
CA PRO A 129 -3.43 -25.44 0.60
C PRO A 129 -1.91 -25.66 0.61
N THR A 130 -1.18 -25.15 -0.38
CA THR A 130 0.28 -25.19 -0.44
C THR A 130 0.93 -23.92 0.12
N GLY A 131 0.13 -22.95 0.58
CA GLY A 131 0.64 -21.67 1.04
C GLY A 131 1.53 -21.05 -0.03
N ASP A 132 1.02 -20.90 -1.27
CA ASP A 132 1.67 -20.04 -2.25
C ASP A 132 1.57 -18.61 -1.73
N ARG A 133 2.46 -18.32 -0.77
CA ARG A 133 2.75 -17.02 -0.17
C ARG A 133 3.39 -16.23 -1.28
N GLN A 134 2.56 -15.71 -2.17
CA GLN A 134 2.92 -14.85 -3.30
C GLN A 134 4.22 -14.10 -2.99
N GLY A 135 5.31 -14.49 -3.67
CA GLY A 135 6.68 -14.18 -3.24
C GLY A 135 7.82 -14.88 -4.01
N LEU A 136 7.53 -15.64 -5.06
CA LEU A 136 8.51 -16.43 -5.84
C LEU A 136 9.12 -15.65 -7.03
N GLY A 137 8.61 -14.47 -7.34
CA GLY A 137 9.17 -13.59 -8.37
C GLY A 137 9.02 -14.09 -9.82
N ALA A 138 9.38 -13.18 -10.73
CA ALA A 138 9.32 -13.19 -12.21
C ALA A 138 7.96 -13.54 -12.88
N CYS A 139 7.27 -14.60 -12.48
CA CYS A 139 5.87 -14.90 -12.89
C CYS A 139 5.03 -15.42 -11.72
N GLY A 140 5.55 -15.32 -10.49
CA GLY A 140 4.97 -15.77 -9.21
C GLY A 140 5.21 -14.77 -8.08
N HIS A 141 4.95 -13.49 -8.36
CA HIS A 141 4.71 -12.34 -7.46
C HIS A 141 5.81 -11.97 -6.44
N ALA A 142 6.13 -10.69 -6.30
CA ALA A 142 6.86 -10.20 -5.13
C ALA A 142 5.85 -9.96 -3.99
N ALA A 143 6.25 -10.18 -2.73
CA ALA A 143 5.32 -10.02 -1.61
C ALA A 143 4.82 -8.57 -1.53
N LEU A 144 5.69 -7.55 -1.58
CA LEU A 144 5.25 -6.17 -1.80
C LEU A 144 5.51 -5.76 -3.25
N HIS A 145 4.44 -5.38 -3.95
CA HIS A 145 4.50 -4.93 -5.35
C HIS A 145 3.54 -3.77 -5.60
N CYS A 146 3.72 -3.06 -6.71
CA CYS A 146 2.73 -2.09 -7.18
C CYS A 146 2.08 -2.50 -8.50
N HIS A 147 0.83 -2.09 -8.68
CA HIS A 147 0.07 -2.13 -9.93
C HIS A 147 -0.08 -0.71 -10.45
N VAL A 148 0.17 -0.50 -11.75
CA VAL A 148 -0.09 0.78 -12.43
C VAL A 148 -0.78 0.50 -13.75
N GLY A 149 -1.97 1.04 -13.94
CA GLY A 149 -2.78 0.76 -15.14
C GLY A 149 -4.14 1.43 -15.10
N PRO A 150 -5.03 1.12 -16.05
CA PRO A 150 -6.40 1.62 -16.03
C PRO A 150 -7.28 0.93 -14.96
N ASP A 151 -6.94 -0.31 -14.60
CA ASP A 151 -7.55 -1.11 -13.52
C ASP A 151 -6.66 -2.34 -13.21
N PHE A 152 -7.14 -3.27 -12.36
CA PHE A 152 -6.44 -4.52 -12.02
C PHE A 152 -6.54 -5.64 -13.06
N GLN A 153 -7.40 -5.51 -14.08
CA GLN A 153 -7.78 -6.58 -15.00
C GLN A 153 -7.29 -6.34 -16.43
N THR A 154 -6.97 -5.09 -16.76
CA THR A 154 -6.59 -4.66 -18.10
C THR A 154 -5.08 -4.73 -18.26
N ALA A 155 -4.64 -5.50 -19.25
CA ALA A 155 -3.24 -5.61 -19.59
C ALA A 155 -2.65 -4.28 -20.14
N PRO A 156 -1.37 -3.97 -19.88
CA PRO A 156 -0.46 -4.76 -19.06
C PRO A 156 -0.76 -4.59 -17.57
N GLU A 157 -0.96 -5.70 -16.87
CA GLU A 157 -0.94 -5.73 -15.41
C GLU A 157 0.50 -5.49 -14.95
N VAL A 158 0.95 -4.24 -14.96
CA VAL A 158 2.34 -3.92 -14.66
C VAL A 158 2.55 -4.08 -13.16
N ARG A 159 3.16 -5.20 -12.77
CA ARG A 159 3.53 -5.52 -11.39
C ARG A 159 5.01 -5.24 -11.19
N VAL A 160 5.34 -4.19 -10.44
CA VAL A 160 6.74 -3.83 -10.16
C VAL A 160 7.06 -4.19 -8.71
N PRO A 161 8.15 -4.94 -8.43
CA PRO A 161 8.59 -5.16 -7.07
C PRO A 161 8.94 -3.82 -6.40
N LEU A 162 8.42 -3.61 -5.20
CA LEU A 162 8.81 -2.45 -4.38
C LEU A 162 9.95 -2.84 -3.43
N PRO A 163 10.74 -1.88 -2.93
CA PRO A 163 11.59 -2.10 -1.77
C PRO A 163 10.79 -2.65 -0.58
N PRO A 164 11.41 -3.31 0.41
CA PRO A 164 10.75 -3.78 1.63
C PRO A 164 10.32 -2.61 2.51
N LEU A 165 9.23 -1.95 2.14
CA LEU A 165 8.64 -0.81 2.84
C LEU A 165 7.64 -1.30 3.90
N GLY A 166 7.57 -0.60 5.03
CA GLY A 166 6.51 -0.79 6.01
C GLY A 166 5.22 -0.07 5.57
N PRO A 167 4.13 -0.18 6.37
CA PRO A 167 2.85 0.44 6.04
C PRO A 167 2.93 1.95 5.81
N VAL A 168 3.70 2.65 6.65
CA VAL A 168 3.81 4.11 6.61
C VAL A 168 4.59 4.56 5.38
N GLU A 169 5.74 3.93 5.13
CA GLU A 169 6.59 4.25 3.98
C GLU A 169 5.90 3.91 2.66
N THR A 170 5.07 2.86 2.64
CA THR A 170 4.29 2.50 1.46
C THR A 170 3.20 3.54 1.17
N LEU A 171 2.49 4.05 2.20
CA LEU A 171 1.55 5.16 2.00
C LEU A 171 2.26 6.39 1.47
N ASP A 172 3.36 6.79 2.11
CA ASP A 172 4.16 7.95 1.68
C ASP A 172 4.59 7.76 0.22
N TRP A 173 5.08 6.57 -0.16
CA TRP A 173 5.44 6.24 -1.54
C TRP A 173 4.27 6.41 -2.51
N VAL A 174 3.10 5.82 -2.27
CA VAL A 174 1.95 5.95 -3.17
C VAL A 174 1.54 7.42 -3.34
N ILE A 175 1.48 8.18 -2.25
CA ILE A 175 1.11 9.60 -2.27
C ILE A 175 2.12 10.41 -3.10
N THR A 176 3.42 10.13 -3.00
CA THR A 176 4.45 10.82 -3.80
C THR A 176 4.29 10.59 -5.31
N GLN A 177 3.64 9.52 -5.74
CA GLN A 177 3.43 9.24 -7.16
C GLN A 177 2.28 10.09 -7.76
N VAL A 178 1.39 10.65 -6.93
CA VAL A 178 0.17 11.34 -7.40
C VAL A 178 0.09 12.82 -7.02
N LEU A 179 0.93 13.30 -6.10
CA LEU A 179 1.00 14.71 -5.72
C LEU A 179 2.22 15.41 -6.33
N PRO A 180 2.08 16.63 -6.87
CA PRO A 180 3.20 17.41 -7.38
C PRO A 180 3.89 18.12 -6.21
N THR A 181 5.15 17.82 -5.94
CA THR A 181 6.01 18.82 -5.29
C THR A 181 7.41 18.76 -5.88
N ALA A 182 8.08 19.91 -5.94
CA ALA A 182 9.53 20.02 -6.09
C ALA A 182 10.31 19.42 -4.89
N GLN A 183 9.62 18.73 -3.96
CA GLN A 183 10.14 18.15 -2.72
C GLN A 183 9.92 16.64 -2.63
N PHE A 184 9.30 16.00 -3.62
CA PHE A 184 9.25 14.55 -3.72
C PHE A 184 10.46 14.08 -4.53
N GLU A 185 11.57 13.75 -3.86
CA GLU A 185 12.51 12.83 -4.47
C GLU A 185 11.73 11.55 -4.83
N PRO A 186 11.90 11.00 -6.04
CA PRO A 186 11.41 9.66 -6.30
C PRO A 186 12.01 8.73 -5.24
N ALA A 187 11.21 7.77 -4.74
CA ALA A 187 11.50 6.73 -3.74
C ALA A 187 12.95 6.70 -3.21
N PRO A 188 13.21 6.66 -1.87
CA PRO A 188 14.50 6.98 -1.25
C PRO A 188 15.68 6.24 -1.91
N TRP A 189 16.19 6.83 -3.00
CA TRP A 189 17.16 6.17 -3.86
C TRP A 189 18.44 5.83 -3.11
N PRO A 190 18.90 6.56 -2.07
CA PRO A 190 20.04 6.11 -1.29
C PRO A 190 19.80 4.78 -0.57
N ALA A 191 18.62 4.56 0.02
CA ALA A 191 18.29 3.31 0.71
C ALA A 191 18.04 2.16 -0.28
N VAL A 192 17.35 2.45 -1.39
CA VAL A 192 17.11 1.49 -2.47
C VAL A 192 18.40 1.14 -3.21
N LYS A 193 19.26 2.11 -3.53
CA LYS A 193 20.60 1.89 -4.12
C LYS A 193 21.50 1.14 -3.16
N ALA A 194 21.49 1.46 -1.85
CA ALA A 194 22.28 0.73 -0.86
C ALA A 194 21.81 -0.73 -0.72
N ALA A 195 20.50 -0.98 -0.79
CA ALA A 195 19.96 -2.34 -0.81
C ALA A 195 20.35 -3.10 -2.09
N LEU A 196 20.26 -2.46 -3.26
CA LEU A 196 20.64 -3.03 -4.55
C LEU A 196 22.15 -3.25 -4.69
N GLN A 197 22.98 -2.37 -4.12
CA GLN A 197 24.45 -2.52 -4.09
C GLN A 197 24.91 -3.63 -3.16
N LYS A 198 24.15 -3.98 -2.11
CA LYS A 198 24.42 -5.14 -1.25
C LYS A 198 23.98 -6.47 -1.87
N ALA A 199 23.07 -6.42 -2.84
CA ALA A 199 22.51 -7.61 -3.50
C ALA A 199 23.30 -8.05 -4.76
N ASN A 200 24.22 -7.19 -5.24
CA ASN A 200 25.19 -7.49 -6.30
C ASN A 200 26.56 -7.80 -5.69
#